data_AF-A0A158KZZ2-F1
#
_entry.id   AF-A0A158KZZ2-F1
#
_cell.length_a   1.000
_cell.length_b   1.000
_cell.length_c   1.000
_cell.angle_alpha   90.00
_cell.angle_beta   90.00
_cell.angle_gamma   90.00
#
_symmetry.space_group_name_H-M   'P 1'
#
loop_
_entity.id
_entity.type
_entity.pdbx_description
1 polymer ?
#
loop_
_entity_poly.entity_id
_entity_poly.type
_entity_poly.pdbx_seq_one_letter_code
_entity_poly.pdbx_strand_id
1 'polypeptide(L)'
;MLVGTPSDHAQGVDDLFRRGKESFADAQAVVLKLRERFPTSKIALVGTSAVTVSVGNALERDLDIAVAEAFVLTSPVTVSHKGSATISDLDVDGARHRVLVVSNLHDQCVSFPAYAGKRLAEGNHYAFIEVDSTEGEASEKCRARSPHVFLGIETDVLRDIQGWLDGQPMRVQ
;
A
#
# COMPACT_ATOMS: atom_id res chain seq x y z
N MET A 1 -5.67 2.95 -6.18
CA MET A 1 -6.60 2.39 -5.18
C MET A 1 -7.12 1.07 -5.73
N LEU A 2 -6.90 -0.03 -5.00
CA LEU A 2 -7.20 -1.40 -5.47
C LEU A 2 -8.71 -1.70 -5.56
N VAL A 3 -9.45 -1.60 -4.45
CA VAL A 3 -10.90 -1.79 -4.38
C VAL A 3 -11.46 -0.84 -3.31
N GLY A 4 -12.63 -0.25 -3.57
CA GLY A 4 -13.40 0.53 -2.60
C GLY A 4 -14.06 -0.37 -1.55
N THR A 5 -15.12 0.12 -0.92
CA THR A 5 -15.97 -0.73 -0.07
C THR A 5 -16.79 -1.68 -0.97
N PRO A 6 -16.65 -3.01 -0.86
CA PRO A 6 -17.47 -3.97 -1.60
C PRO A 6 -18.97 -3.79 -1.30
N SER A 7 -19.83 -4.14 -2.27
CA SER A 7 -21.28 -3.90 -2.15
C SER A 7 -21.96 -4.73 -1.05
N ASP A 8 -21.40 -5.89 -0.72
CA ASP A 8 -21.77 -6.77 0.39
C ASP A 8 -21.24 -6.28 1.75
N HIS A 9 -20.34 -5.30 1.75
CA HIS A 9 -19.85 -4.58 2.93
C HIS A 9 -20.35 -3.13 2.95
N ALA A 10 -21.62 -2.89 2.61
CA ALA A 10 -22.18 -1.53 2.45
C ALA A 10 -22.03 -0.60 3.68
N GLN A 11 -21.83 -1.15 4.89
CA GLN A 11 -21.60 -0.39 6.12
C GLN A 11 -20.12 -0.05 6.37
N GLY A 12 -19.24 -0.43 5.45
CA GLY A 12 -17.79 -0.27 5.55
C GLY A 12 -17.06 -1.61 5.62
N VAL A 13 -15.76 -1.53 5.37
CA VAL A 13 -14.85 -2.67 5.41
C VAL A 13 -14.16 -2.73 6.76
N ASP A 14 -14.35 -3.81 7.50
CA ASP A 14 -13.63 -4.06 8.74
C ASP A 14 -12.28 -4.74 8.50
N ASP A 15 -11.48 -4.81 9.55
CA ASP A 15 -10.13 -5.34 9.51
C ASP A 15 -10.07 -6.87 9.31
N LEU A 16 -11.12 -7.59 9.73
CA LEU A 16 -11.24 -9.03 9.50
C LEU A 16 -11.41 -9.31 8.01
N PHE A 17 -12.23 -8.52 7.32
CA PHE A 17 -12.37 -8.61 5.88
C PHE A 17 -11.05 -8.28 5.18
N ARG A 18 -10.37 -7.19 5.55
CA ARG A 18 -9.11 -6.77 4.88
C ARG A 18 -8.03 -7.84 4.89
N ARG A 19 -7.95 -8.62 5.98
CA ARG A 19 -7.04 -9.79 6.12
C ARG A 19 -7.65 -11.11 5.66
N GLY A 20 -8.93 -11.11 5.34
CA GLY A 20 -9.71 -12.27 4.97
C GLY A 20 -9.39 -12.81 3.58
N LYS A 21 -9.82 -14.04 3.32
CA LYS A 21 -9.74 -14.65 1.99
C LYS A 21 -10.66 -13.94 0.98
N GLU A 22 -11.76 -13.36 1.46
CA GLU A 22 -12.74 -12.63 0.65
C GLU A 22 -12.12 -11.36 0.03
N SER A 23 -11.41 -10.54 0.83
CA SER A 23 -10.70 -9.37 0.28
C SER A 23 -9.67 -9.75 -0.78
N PHE A 24 -9.04 -10.94 -0.69
CA PHE A 24 -8.13 -11.42 -1.73
C PHE A 24 -8.88 -11.91 -2.97
N ALA A 25 -9.98 -12.62 -2.80
CA ALA A 25 -10.82 -13.08 -3.91
C ALA A 25 -11.35 -11.90 -4.74
N ASP A 26 -11.75 -10.80 -4.09
CA ASP A 26 -12.16 -9.57 -4.75
C ASP A 26 -11.03 -8.96 -5.58
N ALA A 27 -9.84 -8.82 -4.98
CA ALA A 27 -8.67 -8.32 -5.68
C ALA A 27 -8.34 -9.21 -6.91
N GLN A 28 -8.36 -10.52 -6.73
CA GLN A 28 -8.13 -11.49 -7.79
C GLN A 28 -9.16 -11.35 -8.93
N ALA A 29 -10.45 -11.25 -8.61
CA ALA A 29 -11.51 -11.10 -9.60
C ALA A 29 -11.34 -9.81 -10.42
N VAL A 30 -11.00 -8.70 -9.78
CA VAL A 30 -10.72 -7.43 -10.47
C VAL A 30 -9.53 -7.57 -11.40
N VAL A 31 -8.44 -8.16 -10.94
CA VAL A 31 -7.23 -8.35 -11.76
C VAL A 31 -7.51 -9.27 -12.96
N LEU A 32 -8.23 -10.38 -12.77
CA LEU A 32 -8.62 -11.26 -13.87
C LEU A 32 -9.44 -10.51 -14.93
N LYS A 33 -10.38 -9.65 -14.50
CA LYS A 33 -11.16 -8.80 -15.42
C LYS A 33 -10.32 -7.74 -16.13
N LEU A 34 -9.32 -7.17 -15.45
CA LEU A 34 -8.37 -6.27 -16.09
C LEU A 34 -7.51 -6.99 -17.13
N ARG A 35 -7.07 -8.23 -16.87
CA ARG A 35 -6.31 -9.03 -17.82
C ARG A 35 -7.13 -9.40 -19.06
N GLU A 36 -8.42 -9.70 -18.92
CA GLU A 36 -9.32 -9.90 -20.07
C GLU A 36 -9.35 -8.68 -20.99
N ARG A 37 -9.35 -7.47 -20.41
CA ARG A 37 -9.43 -6.21 -21.16
C ARG A 37 -8.07 -5.71 -21.66
N PHE A 38 -7.00 -6.00 -20.94
CA PHE A 38 -5.65 -5.51 -21.18
C PHE A 38 -4.63 -6.68 -21.08
N PRO A 39 -4.64 -7.62 -22.03
CA PRO A 39 -3.93 -8.89 -21.91
C PRO A 39 -2.40 -8.77 -21.90
N THR A 40 -1.86 -7.65 -22.36
CA THR A 40 -0.41 -7.38 -22.42
C THR A 40 0.07 -6.41 -21.35
N SER A 41 -0.84 -5.84 -20.56
CA SER A 41 -0.49 -4.88 -19.50
C SER A 41 -0.03 -5.60 -18.25
N LYS A 42 1.02 -5.05 -17.60
CA LYS A 42 1.36 -5.41 -16.22
C LYS A 42 0.38 -4.73 -15.27
N ILE A 43 0.09 -5.38 -14.16
CA ILE A 43 -0.85 -4.93 -13.14
C ILE A 43 -0.08 -4.72 -11.83
N ALA A 44 -0.31 -3.56 -11.22
CA ALA A 44 0.20 -3.24 -9.89
C ALA A 44 -0.97 -3.01 -8.94
N LEU A 45 -0.89 -3.56 -7.72
CA LEU A 45 -1.85 -3.29 -6.66
C LEU A 45 -1.33 -2.17 -5.77
N VAL A 46 -2.10 -1.09 -5.68
CA VAL A 46 -1.69 0.13 -4.95
C VAL A 46 -2.68 0.43 -3.83
N GLY A 47 -2.16 0.52 -2.61
CA GLY A 47 -2.92 0.81 -1.39
C GLY A 47 -2.36 2.03 -0.66
N THR A 48 -3.27 2.77 -0.02
CA THR A 48 -2.95 3.88 0.88
C THR A 48 -3.60 3.66 2.22
N SER A 49 -2.88 3.95 3.31
CA SER A 49 -3.43 3.91 4.65
C SER A 49 -4.04 2.53 4.98
N ALA A 50 -5.26 2.46 5.53
CA ALA A 50 -5.95 1.20 5.83
C ALA A 50 -6.09 0.23 4.64
N VAL A 51 -6.06 0.72 3.40
CA VAL A 51 -6.12 -0.14 2.20
C VAL A 51 -4.84 -0.96 2.03
N THR A 52 -3.72 -0.56 2.63
CA THR A 52 -2.49 -1.38 2.58
C THR A 52 -2.65 -2.73 3.25
N VAL A 53 -3.59 -2.89 4.20
CA VAL A 53 -3.90 -4.19 4.81
C VAL A 53 -4.42 -5.19 3.76
N SER A 54 -5.34 -4.75 2.89
CA SER A 54 -5.86 -5.60 1.80
C SER A 54 -4.79 -5.89 0.74
N VAL A 55 -3.93 -4.91 0.43
CA VAL A 55 -2.82 -5.10 -0.53
C VAL A 55 -1.75 -6.04 0.04
N GLY A 56 -1.42 -5.92 1.33
CA GLY A 56 -0.52 -6.84 2.04
C GLY A 56 -1.10 -8.24 2.13
N ASN A 57 -2.39 -8.37 2.44
CA ASN A 57 -3.11 -9.64 2.40
C ASN A 57 -3.05 -10.32 1.02
N ALA A 58 -3.18 -9.54 -0.05
CA ALA A 58 -2.99 -10.03 -1.41
C ALA A 58 -1.54 -10.46 -1.65
N LEU A 59 -0.56 -9.65 -1.28
CA LEU A 59 0.87 -9.98 -1.39
C LEU A 59 1.22 -11.31 -0.70
N GLU A 60 0.73 -11.56 0.51
CA GLU A 60 0.95 -12.84 1.23
C GLU A 60 0.38 -14.06 0.48
N ARG A 61 -0.77 -13.89 -0.18
CA ARG A 61 -1.49 -14.98 -0.85
C ARG A 61 -1.09 -15.16 -2.31
N ASP A 62 -0.43 -14.17 -2.90
CA ASP A 62 -0.12 -14.15 -4.32
C ASP A 62 1.13 -14.97 -4.70
N LEU A 63 1.85 -15.50 -3.70
CA LEU A 63 3.10 -16.25 -3.86
C LEU A 63 3.02 -17.38 -4.90
N ASP A 64 1.87 -18.04 -5.01
CA ASP A 64 1.68 -19.19 -5.90
C ASP A 64 0.83 -18.88 -7.15
N ILE A 65 0.12 -17.75 -7.16
CA ILE A 65 -0.89 -17.43 -8.18
C ILE A 65 -0.40 -16.34 -9.13
N ALA A 66 0.47 -15.43 -8.67
CA ALA A 66 1.05 -14.33 -9.44
C ALA A 66 -0.02 -13.48 -10.17
N VAL A 67 -1.06 -13.11 -9.44
CA VAL A 67 -2.16 -12.25 -9.88
C VAL A 67 -1.62 -10.86 -10.27
N ALA A 68 -0.64 -10.31 -9.54
CA ALA A 68 -0.06 -8.99 -9.82
C ALA A 68 1.47 -8.98 -9.94
N GLU A 69 2.00 -8.10 -10.79
CA GLU A 69 3.44 -7.96 -11.03
C GLU A 69 4.14 -7.02 -10.04
N ALA A 70 3.38 -6.15 -9.35
CA ALA A 70 3.93 -5.24 -8.35
C ALA A 70 2.92 -4.83 -7.27
N PHE A 71 3.42 -4.47 -6.10
CA PHE A 71 2.64 -4.04 -4.95
C PHE A 71 3.21 -2.73 -4.42
N VAL A 72 2.35 -1.72 -4.21
CA VAL A 72 2.75 -0.40 -3.72
C VAL A 72 1.96 -0.08 -2.46
N LEU A 73 2.69 0.11 -1.36
CA LEU A 73 2.19 0.34 -0.01
C LEU A 73 2.54 1.77 0.39
N THR A 74 1.60 2.69 0.19
CA THR A 74 1.79 4.11 0.54
C THR A 74 1.20 4.39 1.92
N SER A 75 1.96 5.03 2.80
CA SER A 75 1.60 5.26 4.20
C SER A 75 0.99 3.99 4.82
N PRO A 76 1.77 2.92 5.06
CA PRO A 76 1.26 1.59 5.43
C PRO A 76 0.88 1.43 6.91
N VAL A 77 -0.24 0.74 7.19
CA VAL A 77 -0.65 0.48 8.59
C VAL A 77 0.33 -0.49 9.23
N THR A 78 1.30 -0.02 9.99
CA THR A 78 2.31 -0.86 10.64
C THR A 78 2.13 -0.97 12.15
N VAL A 79 1.30 -0.11 12.74
CA VAL A 79 1.02 -0.11 14.18
C VAL A 79 -0.47 -0.26 14.41
N SER A 80 -0.84 -1.25 15.24
CA SER A 80 -2.22 -1.47 15.60
C SER A 80 -2.69 -0.37 16.53
N HIS A 81 -3.83 0.25 16.21
CA HIS A 81 -4.45 1.24 17.06
C HIS A 81 -5.92 0.87 17.25
N LYS A 82 -6.36 0.72 18.51
CA LYS A 82 -7.70 0.23 18.87
C LYS A 82 -8.03 -1.15 18.29
N GLY A 83 -7.03 -2.03 18.19
CA GLY A 83 -7.20 -3.40 17.68
C GLY A 83 -7.23 -3.49 16.17
N SER A 84 -6.82 -2.43 15.46
CA SER A 84 -6.84 -2.45 14.01
C SER A 84 -5.86 -3.46 13.43
N ALA A 85 -6.21 -4.07 12.29
CA ALA A 85 -5.26 -4.87 11.53
C ALA A 85 -4.09 -4.00 11.05
N THR A 86 -2.94 -4.63 10.87
CA THR A 86 -1.72 -3.98 10.39
C THR A 86 -1.15 -4.77 9.22
N ILE A 87 0.05 -4.44 8.76
CA ILE A 87 0.89 -5.24 7.86
C ILE A 87 2.32 -5.41 8.40
N SER A 88 2.53 -5.20 9.70
CA SER A 88 3.88 -5.25 10.29
C SER A 88 4.47 -6.65 10.41
N ASP A 89 3.64 -7.68 10.27
CA ASP A 89 3.96 -9.10 10.26
C ASP A 89 4.02 -9.70 8.84
N LEU A 90 3.98 -8.87 7.78
CA LEU A 90 4.26 -9.36 6.43
C LEU A 90 5.64 -10.01 6.40
N ASP A 91 5.66 -11.27 5.95
CA ASP A 91 6.85 -12.09 5.75
C ASP A 91 6.86 -12.61 4.31
N VAL A 92 7.05 -11.67 3.38
CA VAL A 92 7.15 -11.96 1.94
C VAL A 92 8.40 -11.29 1.45
N ASP A 93 9.38 -12.07 1.00
CA ASP A 93 10.64 -11.52 0.50
C ASP A 93 10.42 -10.75 -0.82
N GLY A 94 10.93 -9.51 -0.88
CA GLY A 94 10.96 -8.65 -2.06
C GLY A 94 11.76 -9.21 -3.24
N ALA A 95 12.51 -10.30 -3.04
CA ALA A 95 13.07 -11.10 -4.13
C ALA A 95 12.01 -11.89 -4.92
N ARG A 96 10.83 -12.16 -4.32
CA ARG A 96 9.74 -12.93 -4.95
C ARG A 96 8.71 -12.03 -5.63
N HIS A 97 8.45 -10.85 -5.07
CA HIS A 97 7.53 -9.86 -5.63
C HIS A 97 8.16 -8.48 -5.64
N ARG A 98 7.85 -7.67 -6.67
CA ARG A 98 8.22 -6.25 -6.67
C ARG A 98 7.34 -5.50 -5.68
N VAL A 99 7.90 -5.11 -4.56
CA VAL A 99 7.18 -4.35 -3.52
C VAL A 99 7.86 -2.99 -3.31
N LEU A 100 7.06 -1.94 -3.26
CA LEU A 100 7.47 -0.59 -2.93
C LEU A 100 6.70 -0.10 -1.70
N VAL A 101 7.42 0.38 -0.70
CA VAL A 101 6.87 1.12 0.43
C VAL A 101 7.17 2.60 0.24
N VAL A 102 6.16 3.45 0.38
CA VAL A 102 6.31 4.91 0.36
C VAL A 102 5.84 5.47 1.70
N SER A 103 6.65 6.29 2.34
CA SER A 103 6.30 6.94 3.61
C SER A 103 6.71 8.39 3.62
N ASN A 104 5.91 9.23 4.26
CA ASN A 104 6.28 10.61 4.52
C ASN A 104 6.96 10.68 5.89
N LEU A 105 8.17 11.26 5.96
CA LEU A 105 8.93 11.47 7.19
C LEU A 105 8.11 12.17 8.28
N HIS A 106 7.21 13.06 7.87
CA HIS A 106 6.35 13.86 8.75
C HIS A 106 4.93 13.32 8.91
N ASP A 107 4.67 12.06 8.53
CA ASP A 107 3.41 11.40 8.86
C ASP A 107 3.23 11.30 10.38
N GLN A 108 2.21 12.00 10.88
CA GLN A 108 1.89 12.05 12.31
C GLN A 108 0.78 11.06 12.70
N CYS A 109 0.34 10.21 11.79
CA CYS A 109 -0.69 9.23 12.09
C CYS A 109 -0.13 8.10 12.97
N VAL A 110 -0.79 7.84 14.10
CA VAL A 110 -0.33 6.88 15.12
C VAL A 110 -0.21 5.44 14.62
N SER A 111 -0.94 5.08 13.57
CA SER A 111 -0.93 3.75 12.96
C SER A 111 0.15 3.58 11.89
N PHE A 112 0.81 4.65 11.47
CA PHE A 112 1.65 4.74 10.26
C PHE A 112 2.97 5.48 10.47
N PRO A 113 3.68 5.28 11.59
CA PRO A 113 4.91 6.03 11.78
C PRO A 113 5.92 5.66 10.68
N ALA A 114 6.51 6.68 10.04
CA ALA A 114 7.42 6.52 8.90
C ALA A 114 8.56 5.52 9.17
N TYR A 115 9.14 5.57 10.38
CA TYR A 115 10.19 4.63 10.80
C TYR A 115 9.75 3.16 10.72
N ALA A 116 8.47 2.85 10.96
CA ALA A 116 7.97 1.50 10.91
C ALA A 116 7.74 1.03 9.47
N GLY A 117 7.33 1.93 8.57
CA GLY A 117 7.31 1.67 7.13
C GLY A 117 8.70 1.36 6.58
N LYS A 118 9.72 2.12 6.99
CA LYS A 118 11.12 1.85 6.64
C LYS A 118 11.59 0.49 7.15
N ARG A 119 11.33 0.15 8.41
CA ARG A 119 11.69 -1.16 8.98
C ARG A 119 10.98 -2.32 8.28
N LEU A 120 9.71 -2.15 7.89
CA LEU A 120 8.99 -3.14 7.10
C LEU A 120 9.69 -3.41 5.77
N ALA A 121 10.11 -2.34 5.08
CA ALA A 121 10.80 -2.46 3.80
C ALA A 121 12.19 -3.11 3.95
N GLU A 122 13.00 -2.65 4.90
CA GLU A 122 14.33 -3.20 5.18
C GLU A 122 14.26 -4.69 5.58
N GLY A 123 13.31 -5.06 6.45
CA GLY A 123 13.15 -6.43 6.93
C GLY A 123 12.70 -7.42 5.87
N ASN A 124 12.06 -6.96 4.80
CA ASN A 124 11.53 -7.80 3.71
C ASN A 124 12.22 -7.56 2.36
N HIS A 125 13.30 -6.78 2.29
CA HIS A 125 13.99 -6.41 1.05
C HIS A 125 13.10 -5.68 0.02
N TYR A 126 12.17 -4.84 0.49
CA TYR A 126 11.34 -4.01 -0.39
C TYR A 126 12.08 -2.76 -0.82
N ALA A 127 11.68 -2.19 -1.97
CA ALA A 127 12.04 -0.84 -2.32
C ALA A 127 11.38 0.14 -1.33
N PHE A 128 12.08 1.22 -0.98
CA PHE A 128 11.58 2.23 -0.07
C PHE A 128 11.79 3.64 -0.64
N ILE A 129 10.74 4.46 -0.56
CA ILE A 129 10.80 5.89 -0.84
C ILE A 129 10.37 6.61 0.43
N GLU A 130 11.24 7.47 0.94
CA GLU A 130 10.88 8.46 1.94
C GLU A 130 10.69 9.81 1.25
N VAL A 131 9.60 10.48 1.59
CA VAL A 131 9.36 11.86 1.17
C VAL A 131 9.35 12.77 2.38
N ASP A 132 9.81 14.00 2.18
CA ASP A 132 9.85 15.04 3.19
C ASP A 132 8.80 16.10 2.83
N SER A 133 7.62 16.02 3.46
CA SER A 133 6.61 17.07 3.35
C SER A 133 5.86 17.25 4.67
N THR A 134 5.86 18.48 5.16
CA THR A 134 5.14 18.87 6.38
C THR A 134 3.73 19.40 6.12
N GLU A 135 3.29 19.47 4.85
CA GLU A 135 2.04 20.13 4.46
C GLU A 135 0.81 19.43 5.04
N GLY A 136 -0.05 20.22 5.70
CA GLY A 136 -1.29 19.76 6.29
C GLY A 136 -1.58 20.32 7.68
N GLU A 137 -2.70 19.89 8.25
CA GLU A 137 -3.22 20.43 9.51
C GLU A 137 -2.91 19.50 10.69
N ALA A 138 -2.43 20.07 11.79
CA ALA A 138 -2.08 19.30 12.99
C ALA A 138 -3.26 18.54 13.61
N SER A 139 -4.50 18.96 13.37
CA SER A 139 -5.73 18.27 13.80
C SER A 139 -6.09 17.06 12.93
N GLU A 140 -5.52 16.97 11.72
CA GLU A 140 -5.94 16.05 10.66
C GLU A 140 -4.92 14.92 10.45
N LYS A 141 -4.11 14.58 11.47
CA LYS A 141 -2.91 13.71 11.39
C LYS A 141 -3.04 12.40 10.58
N CYS A 142 -4.25 11.82 10.49
CA CYS A 142 -4.54 10.58 9.75
C CYS A 142 -5.55 10.78 8.61
N ARG A 143 -5.92 12.02 8.32
CA ARG A 143 -7.02 12.40 7.43
C ARG A 143 -6.49 13.04 6.16
N ALA A 144 -7.40 13.36 5.25
CA ALA A 144 -7.08 13.82 3.90
C ALA A 144 -6.31 15.15 3.83
N ARG A 145 -6.24 15.92 4.91
CA ARG A 145 -5.51 17.21 4.95
C ARG A 145 -4.23 17.11 5.78
N SER A 146 -3.38 16.13 5.48
CA SER A 146 -2.17 15.89 6.26
C SER A 146 -1.03 15.27 5.45
N PRO A 147 0.20 15.29 6.01
CA PRO A 147 1.35 14.56 5.45
C PRO A 147 1.07 13.08 5.18
N HIS A 148 0.14 12.47 5.93
CA HIS A 148 -0.27 11.07 5.81
C HIS A 148 -0.75 10.69 4.41
N VAL A 149 -1.41 11.62 3.71
CA VAL A 149 -1.89 11.41 2.34
C VAL A 149 -1.07 12.17 1.31
N PHE A 150 0.13 12.64 1.69
CA PHE A 150 1.06 13.36 0.82
C PHE A 150 0.52 14.68 0.29
N LEU A 151 -0.26 15.39 1.12
CA LEU A 151 -0.88 16.66 0.74
C LEU A 151 0.16 17.63 0.13
N GLY A 152 -0.18 18.23 -1.01
CA GLY A 152 0.65 19.21 -1.71
C GLY A 152 1.81 18.63 -2.53
N ILE A 153 2.11 17.34 -2.39
CA ILE A 153 3.16 16.63 -3.14
C ILE A 153 2.64 15.37 -3.84
N GLU A 154 1.33 15.23 -4.00
CA GLU A 154 0.68 14.03 -4.54
C GLU A 154 1.20 13.68 -5.94
N THR A 155 1.39 14.71 -6.77
CA THR A 155 1.91 14.54 -8.13
C THR A 155 3.36 14.06 -8.15
N ASP A 156 4.17 14.49 -7.19
CA ASP A 156 5.57 14.08 -7.08
C ASP A 156 5.68 12.65 -6.58
N VAL A 157 4.89 12.28 -5.57
CA VAL A 157 4.79 10.89 -5.09
C VAL A 157 4.31 9.95 -6.20
N LEU A 158 3.29 10.33 -6.96
CA LEU A 158 2.81 9.53 -8.10
C LEU A 158 3.88 9.37 -9.18
N ARG A 159 4.67 10.42 -9.43
CA ARG A 159 5.75 10.38 -10.40
C ARG A 159 6.86 9.43 -9.97
N ASP A 160 7.23 9.44 -8.69
CA ASP A 160 8.26 8.55 -8.16
C ASP A 160 7.79 7.08 -8.17
N ILE A 161 6.53 6.82 -7.82
CA ILE A 161 5.92 5.49 -7.94
C ILE A 161 5.92 5.03 -9.41
N GLN A 162 5.53 5.90 -10.35
CA GLN A 162 5.52 5.58 -11.77
C GLN A 162 6.94 5.27 -12.27
N GLY A 163 7.93 6.08 -11.90
CA GLY A 163 9.33 5.85 -12.24
C GLY A 163 9.82 4.49 -11.74
N TRP A 164 9.49 4.11 -10.50
CA TRP A 164 9.82 2.79 -9.97
C TRP A 164 9.10 1.66 -10.73
N LEU A 165 7.80 1.82 -11.04
CA LEU A 165 7.04 0.82 -11.80
C LEU A 165 7.66 0.58 -13.19
N ASP A 166 8.12 1.64 -13.85
CA ASP A 166 8.81 1.63 -15.14
C ASP A 166 10.25 1.09 -15.07
N GLY A 167 10.76 0.81 -13.87
CA GLY A 167 12.11 0.28 -13.65
C GLY A 167 13.21 1.35 -13.75
N GLN A 168 12.87 2.62 -13.58
CA GLN A 168 13.87 3.67 -13.47
C GLN A 168 14.69 3.50 -12.17
N PRO A 169 15.97 3.89 -12.17
CA PRO A 169 16.77 3.88 -10.95
C PRO A 169 16.11 4.78 -9.90
N MET A 170 15.87 4.21 -8.72
CA MET A 170 15.34 4.97 -7.58
C MET A 170 16.34 6.07 -7.20
N ARG A 171 15.87 7.30 -7.01
CA ARG A 171 16.71 8.36 -6.46
C ARG A 171 17.01 8.01 -5.01
N VAL A 172 18.25 7.63 -4.73
CA VAL A 172 18.73 7.46 -3.35
C VAL A 172 18.75 8.85 -2.72
N GLN A 173 17.96 9.07 -1.69
CA GLN A 173 18.08 10.20 -0.77
C GLN A 173 18.86 9.76 0.45
#